data_AF-A0A5M8Q4J9-F1
#
_entry.id   AF-A0A5M8Q4J9-F1
#
_cell.length_a   1.000
_cell.length_b   1.000
_cell.length_c   1.000
_cell.angle_alpha   90.00
_cell.angle_beta   90.00
_cell.angle_gamma   90.00
#
_symmetry.space_group_name_H-M   'P 1'
#
loop_
_entity.id
_entity.type
_entity.pdbx_description
1 polymer ?
#
loop_
_entity_poly.entity_id
_entity_poly.type
_entity_poly.pdbx_seq_one_letter_code
_entity_poly.pdbx_strand_id
1 'polypeptide(L)'
;MKQNITENEREVIKLISFFKKRGERLAAEGTLTQEHQELNAACERLTEKIYSHADFRQQVLEKHNTLKGIIEDHAQCPSCGKVDQLKKTTVATNELGWKSNRYKCRRCNIEFTWNRPNNPWDMIPFLELCLQELDTNIASLETEEELRARAQEARDHMAVSLEQLRAAITSADTEKLQMEEQDKEMARMLHEFKKYLMIEKIKMEPFSEN
;
A
#
# COMPACT_ATOMS: atom_id res chain seq x y z
N MET A 1 20.19 -10.98 -1.80
CA MET A 1 18.99 -11.49 -1.07
C MET A 1 17.84 -10.53 -1.32
N LYS A 2 16.71 -11.01 -1.86
CA LYS A 2 15.48 -10.22 -2.00
C LYS A 2 15.05 -9.72 -0.61
N GLN A 3 14.84 -8.41 -0.46
CA GLN A 3 14.82 -7.73 0.85
C GLN A 3 13.45 -7.74 1.55
N ASN A 4 12.38 -8.20 0.90
CA ASN A 4 10.99 -7.91 1.32
C ASN A 4 10.20 -9.14 1.85
N ILE A 5 10.92 -10.09 2.43
CA ILE A 5 10.33 -11.27 3.10
C ILE A 5 10.13 -11.01 4.59
N THR A 6 9.03 -11.51 5.16
CA THR A 6 8.74 -11.48 6.60
C THR A 6 9.65 -12.44 7.37
N GLU A 7 9.69 -12.33 8.69
CA GLU A 7 10.50 -13.24 9.51
C GLU A 7 10.01 -14.70 9.42
N ASN A 8 8.69 -14.92 9.42
CA ASN A 8 8.13 -16.25 9.23
C ASN A 8 8.52 -16.87 7.87
N GLU A 9 8.44 -16.09 6.79
CA GLU A 9 8.88 -16.51 5.46
C GLU A 9 10.39 -16.84 5.45
N ARG A 10 11.20 -16.01 6.12
CA ARG A 10 12.65 -16.22 6.24
C ARG A 10 12.99 -17.51 6.99
N GLU A 11 12.29 -17.80 8.09
CA GLU A 11 12.47 -19.03 8.84
C GLU A 11 12.12 -20.27 8.01
N VAL A 12 11.01 -20.23 7.26
CA VAL A 12 10.63 -21.34 6.37
C VAL A 12 11.65 -21.53 5.26
N ILE A 13 12.15 -20.46 4.64
CA ILE A 13 13.22 -20.55 3.62
C ILE A 13 14.50 -21.17 4.20
N LYS A 14 14.87 -20.84 5.46
CA LYS A 14 16.01 -21.47 6.14
C LYS A 14 15.80 -22.99 6.31
N LEU A 15 14.60 -23.41 6.71
CA LEU A 15 14.26 -24.83 6.83
C LEU A 15 14.28 -25.53 5.47
N ILE A 16 13.69 -24.94 4.44
CA ILE A 16 13.75 -25.45 3.07
C ILE A 16 15.20 -25.62 2.61
N SER A 17 16.06 -24.63 2.87
CA SER A 17 17.48 -24.69 2.51
C SER A 17 18.23 -25.84 3.20
N PHE A 18 17.83 -26.19 4.43
CA PHE A 18 18.36 -27.36 5.12
C PHE A 18 17.98 -28.67 4.40
N PHE A 19 16.70 -28.85 4.06
CA PHE A 19 16.24 -30.04 3.35
C PHE A 19 16.85 -30.17 1.96
N LYS A 20 17.00 -29.06 1.23
CA LYS A 20 17.64 -29.05 -0.08
C LYS A 20 19.09 -29.54 -0.03
N LYS A 21 19.90 -28.99 0.88
CA LYS A 21 21.30 -29.44 1.09
C LYS A 21 21.38 -30.91 1.50
N ARG A 22 20.41 -31.38 2.30
CA ARG A 22 20.36 -32.79 2.70
C ARG A 22 19.99 -33.69 1.52
N GLY A 23 19.03 -33.29 0.71
CA GLY A 23 18.65 -33.99 -0.52
C GLY A 23 19.81 -34.09 -1.51
N GLU A 24 20.58 -33.02 -1.71
CA GLU A 24 21.81 -33.03 -2.52
C GLU A 24 22.83 -34.04 -1.98
N ARG A 25 22.98 -34.13 -0.65
CA ARG A 25 23.87 -35.12 -0.02
C ARG A 25 23.38 -36.56 -0.22
N LEU A 26 22.09 -36.82 0.02
CA LEU A 26 21.49 -38.16 -0.19
C LEU A 26 21.57 -38.59 -1.66
N ALA A 27 21.45 -37.65 -2.59
CA ALA A 27 21.66 -37.91 -4.02
C ALA A 27 23.10 -38.35 -4.31
N ALA A 28 24.08 -37.65 -3.74
CA ALA A 28 25.49 -37.99 -3.88
C ALA A 28 25.86 -39.34 -3.22
N GLU A 29 25.19 -39.69 -2.11
CA GLU A 29 25.36 -40.97 -1.40
C GLU A 29 24.60 -42.13 -2.07
N GLY A 30 23.78 -41.87 -3.10
CA GLY A 30 22.96 -42.87 -3.78
C GLY A 30 21.78 -43.39 -2.96
N THR A 31 21.40 -42.70 -1.88
CA THR A 31 20.35 -43.09 -0.92
C THR A 31 19.09 -42.23 -1.04
N LEU A 32 18.99 -41.40 -2.08
CA LEU A 32 17.84 -40.54 -2.32
C LEU A 32 16.60 -41.36 -2.70
N THR A 33 15.58 -41.32 -1.84
CA THR A 33 14.28 -41.95 -2.12
C THR A 33 13.35 -41.00 -2.89
N GLN A 34 12.28 -41.57 -3.47
CA GLN A 34 11.23 -40.82 -4.15
C GLN A 34 10.59 -39.75 -3.24
N GLU A 35 10.34 -40.09 -1.96
CA GLU A 35 9.78 -39.16 -0.98
C GLU A 35 10.67 -37.92 -0.78
N HIS A 36 11.99 -38.08 -0.78
CA HIS A 36 12.93 -36.95 -0.69
C HIS A 36 12.87 -36.05 -1.94
N GLN A 37 12.68 -36.64 -3.13
CA GLN A 37 12.53 -35.87 -4.37
C GLN A 37 11.23 -35.05 -4.35
N GLU A 38 10.13 -35.65 -3.90
CA GLU A 38 8.84 -34.97 -3.77
C GLU A 38 8.89 -33.83 -2.74
N LEU A 39 9.56 -34.07 -1.61
CA LEU A 39 9.79 -33.05 -0.59
C LEU A 39 10.61 -31.88 -1.13
N ASN A 40 11.71 -32.14 -1.83
CA ASN A 40 12.53 -31.11 -2.44
C ASN A 40 11.73 -30.28 -3.46
N ALA A 41 10.96 -30.95 -4.33
CA ALA A 41 10.12 -30.28 -5.31
C ALA A 41 9.03 -29.41 -4.65
N ALA A 42 8.42 -29.89 -3.55
CA ALA A 42 7.47 -29.10 -2.77
C ALA A 42 8.13 -27.88 -2.12
N CYS A 43 9.34 -28.04 -1.58
CA CYS A 43 10.13 -26.97 -0.99
C CYS A 43 10.50 -25.88 -2.02
N GLU A 44 10.86 -26.27 -3.25
CA GLU A 44 11.17 -25.33 -4.32
C GLU A 44 9.94 -24.52 -4.74
N ARG A 45 8.79 -25.18 -4.98
CA ARG A 45 7.53 -24.51 -5.31
C ARG A 45 7.10 -23.52 -4.22
N LEU A 46 7.23 -23.90 -2.94
CA LEU A 46 6.90 -23.01 -1.83
C LEU A 46 7.86 -21.82 -1.77
N THR A 47 9.15 -22.02 -2.02
CA THR A 47 10.14 -20.94 -2.05
C THR A 47 9.82 -19.92 -3.14
N GLU A 48 9.49 -20.37 -4.35
CA GLU A 48 9.07 -19.49 -5.44
C GLU A 48 7.80 -18.72 -5.09
N LYS A 49 6.81 -19.40 -4.50
CA LYS A 49 5.56 -18.78 -4.05
C LYS A 49 5.81 -17.70 -2.99
N ILE A 50 6.69 -17.95 -2.02
CA ILE A 50 7.07 -16.96 -1.00
C ILE A 50 7.68 -15.72 -1.65
N TYR A 51 8.62 -15.89 -2.57
CA TYR A 51 9.26 -14.74 -3.21
C TYR A 51 8.30 -13.96 -4.11
N SER A 52 7.45 -14.64 -4.87
CA SER A 52 6.42 -13.99 -5.70
C SER A 52 5.45 -13.18 -4.85
N HIS A 53 4.97 -13.75 -3.74
CA HIS A 53 4.09 -13.05 -2.80
C HIS A 53 4.76 -11.85 -2.14
N ALA A 54 6.03 -11.99 -1.75
CA ALA A 54 6.81 -10.89 -1.18
C ALA A 54 6.99 -9.72 -2.17
N ASP A 55 7.25 -10.03 -3.44
CA ASP A 55 7.39 -9.03 -4.50
C ASP A 55 6.03 -8.35 -4.79
N PHE A 56 4.92 -9.12 -4.82
CA PHE A 56 3.57 -8.57 -4.99
C PHE A 56 3.19 -7.62 -3.84
N ARG A 57 3.40 -8.04 -2.59
CA ARG A 57 3.16 -7.21 -1.39
C ARG A 57 3.94 -5.90 -1.46
N GLN A 58 5.19 -5.93 -1.88
CA GLN A 58 5.99 -4.71 -2.05
C GLN A 58 5.36 -3.78 -3.10
N GLN A 59 5.01 -4.30 -4.28
CA GLN A 59 4.41 -3.50 -5.36
C GLN A 59 3.12 -2.80 -4.92
N VAL A 60 2.24 -3.54 -4.21
CA VAL A 60 0.98 -3.01 -3.69
C VAL A 60 1.22 -1.88 -2.67
N LEU A 61 2.16 -2.08 -1.74
CA LEU A 61 2.51 -1.06 -0.75
C LEU A 61 3.14 0.18 -1.39
N GLU A 62 4.00 0.01 -2.40
CA GLU A 62 4.60 1.11 -3.15
C GLU A 62 3.55 1.90 -3.93
N LYS A 63 2.62 1.23 -4.61
CA LYS A 63 1.50 1.88 -5.31
C LYS A 63 0.64 2.70 -4.34
N HIS A 64 0.27 2.11 -3.20
CA HIS A 64 -0.54 2.80 -2.18
C HIS A 64 0.22 3.98 -1.54
N ASN A 65 1.53 3.89 -1.35
CA ASN A 65 2.34 5.00 -0.83
C ASN A 65 2.53 6.10 -1.87
N THR A 66 2.67 5.76 -3.14
CA THR A 66 2.72 6.73 -4.24
C THR A 66 1.42 7.53 -4.32
N LEU A 67 0.27 6.86 -4.21
CA LEU A 67 -1.03 7.54 -4.18
C LEU A 67 -1.15 8.52 -3.00
N LYS A 68 -0.65 8.19 -1.81
CA LYS A 68 -0.65 9.14 -0.68
C LYS A 68 0.05 10.46 -1.01
N GLY A 69 1.05 10.45 -1.90
CA GLY A 69 1.81 11.62 -2.32
C GLY A 69 1.27 12.34 -3.55
N ILE A 70 0.21 11.84 -4.20
CA ILE A 70 -0.30 12.43 -5.46
C ILE A 70 -0.98 13.79 -5.27
N ILE A 71 -1.43 14.08 -4.04
CA ILE A 71 -2.05 15.35 -3.73
C ILE A 71 -0.97 16.40 -3.53
N GLU A 72 -0.82 17.27 -4.53
CA GLU A 72 0.02 18.44 -4.44
C GLU A 72 -0.58 19.50 -3.52
N ASP A 73 0.25 19.99 -2.59
CA ASP A 73 -0.14 21.03 -1.65
C ASP A 73 0.32 22.40 -2.18
N HIS A 74 -0.63 23.16 -2.74
CA HIS A 74 -0.43 24.54 -3.19
C HIS A 74 -0.85 25.57 -2.12
N ALA A 75 -0.68 25.26 -0.83
CA ALA A 75 -0.97 26.20 0.24
C ALA A 75 -0.25 27.54 0.05
N GLN A 76 -0.97 28.64 0.33
CA GLN A 76 -0.41 29.99 0.36
C GLN A 76 -0.71 30.64 1.70
N CYS A 77 0.20 31.50 2.18
CA CYS A 77 -0.09 32.25 3.41
C CYS A 77 -1.31 33.16 3.19
N PRO A 78 -2.38 33.06 4.00
CA PRO A 78 -3.58 33.88 3.81
C PRO A 78 -3.34 35.38 4.02
N SER A 79 -2.27 35.76 4.73
CA SER A 79 -1.94 37.17 4.98
C SER A 79 -0.95 37.78 4.00
N CYS A 80 -0.03 37.02 3.41
CA CYS A 80 0.99 37.58 2.50
C CYS A 80 1.09 36.89 1.13
N GLY A 81 0.31 35.85 0.87
CA GLY A 81 0.30 35.08 -0.38
C GLY A 81 1.59 34.30 -0.68
N LYS A 82 2.61 34.36 0.19
CA LYS A 82 3.91 33.71 -0.05
C LYS A 82 3.87 32.22 0.32
N VAL A 83 4.28 31.38 -0.62
CA VAL A 83 4.37 29.91 -0.48
C VAL A 83 5.71 29.48 0.10
N ASP A 84 6.80 30.12 -0.35
CA ASP A 84 8.19 29.87 0.07
C ASP A 84 8.43 30.13 1.57
N GLN A 85 7.54 30.90 2.19
CA GLN A 85 7.59 31.25 3.61
C GLN A 85 6.83 30.26 4.50
N LEU A 86 6.22 29.22 3.94
CA LEU A 86 5.44 28.24 4.69
C LEU A 86 6.31 27.08 5.19
N LYS A 87 6.19 26.77 6.47
CA LYS A 87 6.71 25.53 7.06
C LYS A 87 5.53 24.67 7.50
N LYS A 88 5.42 23.44 6.98
CA LYS A 88 4.48 22.45 7.50
C LYS A 88 4.83 22.16 8.97
N THR A 89 3.86 22.28 9.86
CA THR A 89 4.04 22.07 11.31
C THR A 89 3.45 20.76 11.75
N THR A 90 2.17 20.53 11.46
CA THR A 90 1.43 19.33 11.87
C THR A 90 0.38 18.95 10.83
N VAL A 91 -0.36 17.87 11.08
CA VAL A 91 -1.57 17.51 10.34
C VAL A 91 -2.74 17.68 11.30
N ALA A 92 -3.79 18.37 10.85
CA ALA A 92 -5.04 18.53 11.59
C ALA A 92 -6.13 17.67 10.94
N THR A 93 -7.04 17.16 11.76
CA THR A 93 -8.24 16.44 11.33
C THR A 93 -9.45 17.36 11.53
N ASN A 94 -10.28 17.54 10.51
CA ASN A 94 -11.51 18.33 10.62
C ASN A 94 -12.68 17.50 11.19
N GLU A 95 -13.86 18.11 11.33
CA GLU A 95 -15.07 17.47 11.85
C GLU A 95 -15.58 16.30 10.97
N LEU A 96 -15.25 16.33 9.68
CA LEU A 96 -15.56 15.29 8.70
C LEU A 96 -14.51 14.15 8.70
N GLY A 97 -13.49 14.23 9.55
CA GLY A 97 -12.42 13.24 9.64
C GLY A 97 -11.27 13.42 8.63
N TRP A 98 -11.31 14.46 7.79
CA TRP A 98 -10.30 14.71 6.75
C TRP A 98 -9.02 15.28 7.31
N LYS A 99 -7.90 14.72 6.88
CA LYS A 99 -6.56 15.16 7.25
C LYS A 99 -6.09 16.26 6.33
N SER A 100 -5.71 17.38 6.92
CA SER A 100 -5.23 18.57 6.24
C SER A 100 -3.92 19.07 6.85
N ASN A 101 -3.06 19.69 6.05
CA ASN A 101 -1.78 20.19 6.54
C ASN A 101 -1.95 21.51 7.31
N ARG A 102 -1.24 21.64 8.44
CA ARG A 102 -1.07 22.91 9.15
C ARG A 102 0.27 23.53 8.80
N TYR A 103 0.25 24.85 8.65
CA TYR A 103 1.39 25.64 8.23
C TYR A 103 1.63 26.79 9.19
N LYS A 104 2.92 27.09 9.40
CA LYS A 104 3.38 28.35 9.98
C LYS A 104 4.04 29.19 8.90
N CYS A 105 3.55 30.41 8.70
CA CYS A 105 4.24 31.38 7.84
C CYS A 105 5.39 32.02 8.62
N ARG A 106 6.62 31.89 8.14
CA ARG A 106 7.82 32.47 8.78
C ARG A 106 7.85 33.99 8.72
N ARG A 107 7.25 34.57 7.67
CA ARG A 107 7.16 36.02 7.49
C ARG A 107 6.08 36.67 8.36
N CYS A 108 4.86 36.13 8.33
CA CYS A 108 3.73 36.71 9.07
C CYS A 108 3.62 36.18 10.51
N ASN A 109 4.38 35.14 10.85
CA ASN A 109 4.34 34.45 12.15
C ASN A 109 2.94 33.97 12.58
N ILE A 110 2.08 33.65 11.60
CA ILE A 110 0.76 33.06 11.83
C ILE A 110 0.78 31.56 11.58
N GLU A 111 -0.15 30.85 12.22
CA GLU A 111 -0.44 29.45 11.96
C GLU A 111 -1.85 29.30 11.40
N PHE A 112 -1.99 28.43 10.40
CA PHE A 112 -3.29 28.15 9.79
C PHE A 112 -3.35 26.70 9.29
N THR A 113 -4.57 26.17 9.22
CA THR A 113 -4.84 24.90 8.54
C THR A 113 -5.18 25.21 7.08
N TRP A 114 -4.55 24.50 6.15
CA TRP A 114 -4.95 24.55 4.75
C TRP A 114 -6.22 23.73 4.59
N ASN A 115 -7.34 24.36 4.21
CA ASN A 115 -8.66 23.70 4.15
C ASN A 115 -8.83 22.81 2.90
N ARG A 116 -7.80 22.05 2.55
CA ARG A 116 -7.80 21.05 1.50
C ARG A 116 -7.15 19.77 2.07
N PRO A 117 -7.76 18.60 1.88
CA PRO A 117 -7.17 17.36 2.36
C PRO A 117 -5.78 17.10 1.78
N ASN A 118 -4.93 16.41 2.53
CA ASN A 118 -3.53 16.15 2.18
C ASN A 118 -3.28 14.74 1.64
N ASN A 119 -4.34 13.99 1.37
CA ASN A 119 -4.28 12.62 0.86
C ASN A 119 -5.48 12.39 -0.08
N PRO A 120 -5.35 11.46 -1.04
CA PRO A 120 -6.35 11.32 -2.09
C PRO A 120 -7.67 10.70 -1.60
N TRP A 121 -7.65 9.87 -0.54
CA TRP A 121 -8.87 9.27 0.03
C TRP A 121 -9.81 10.32 0.60
N ASP A 122 -9.27 11.27 1.38
CA ASP A 122 -10.03 12.39 1.91
C ASP A 122 -10.35 13.44 0.83
N MET A 123 -9.55 13.51 -0.24
CA MET A 123 -9.77 14.44 -1.36
C MET A 123 -11.03 14.11 -2.16
N ILE A 124 -11.39 12.82 -2.33
CA ILE A 124 -12.61 12.40 -3.05
C ILE A 124 -13.86 13.07 -2.46
N PRO A 125 -14.20 12.85 -1.16
CA PRO A 125 -15.41 13.45 -0.59
C PRO A 125 -15.31 14.97 -0.49
N PHE A 126 -14.11 15.54 -0.40
CA PHE A 126 -13.93 17.00 -0.51
C PHE A 126 -14.32 17.54 -1.89
N LEU A 127 -13.86 16.90 -2.97
CA LEU A 127 -14.19 17.31 -4.34
C LEU A 127 -15.68 17.11 -4.65
N GLU A 128 -16.31 16.07 -4.08
CA GLU A 128 -17.75 15.87 -4.17
C GLU A 128 -18.52 17.07 -3.58
N LEU A 129 -18.13 17.55 -2.39
CA LEU A 129 -18.74 18.74 -1.80
C LEU A 129 -18.51 19.99 -2.67
N CYS A 130 -17.29 20.19 -3.18
CA CYS A 130 -16.99 21.32 -4.06
C CYS A 130 -17.82 21.30 -5.35
N LEU A 131 -18.05 20.12 -5.94
CA LEU A 131 -18.92 19.97 -7.11
C LEU A 131 -20.37 20.32 -6.78
N GLN A 132 -20.90 19.90 -5.63
CA GLN A 132 -22.26 20.24 -5.19
C GLN A 132 -22.44 21.75 -4.97
N GLU A 133 -21.45 22.40 -4.36
CA GLU A 133 -21.45 23.86 -4.18
C GLU A 133 -21.38 24.60 -5.52
N LEU A 134 -20.56 24.13 -6.47
CA LEU A 134 -20.52 24.70 -7.82
C LEU A 134 -21.85 24.53 -8.55
N ASP A 135 -22.45 23.34 -8.51
CA ASP A 135 -23.75 23.07 -9.14
C ASP A 135 -24.84 24.01 -8.56
N THR A 136 -24.80 24.27 -7.25
CA THR A 136 -25.70 25.22 -6.57
C THR A 136 -25.46 26.67 -7.00
N ASN A 137 -24.20 27.08 -7.12
CA ASN A 137 -23.83 28.44 -7.55
C ASN A 137 -24.17 28.66 -9.03
N ILE A 138 -23.94 27.67 -9.90
CA ILE A 138 -24.32 27.72 -11.31
C ILE A 138 -25.82 27.91 -11.47
N ALA A 139 -26.61 27.19 -10.66
CA ALA A 139 -28.07 27.30 -10.67
C ALA A 139 -28.60 28.66 -10.17
N SER A 140 -27.88 29.33 -9.27
CA SER A 140 -28.30 30.62 -8.69
C SER A 140 -27.82 31.85 -9.47
N LEU A 141 -26.86 31.69 -10.41
CA LEU A 141 -26.39 32.76 -11.28
C LEU A 141 -27.46 33.16 -12.29
N GLU A 142 -28.32 34.13 -11.97
CA GLU A 142 -29.44 34.51 -12.82
C GLU A 142 -29.06 35.42 -14.02
N THR A 143 -27.83 35.95 -14.14
CA THR A 143 -27.60 37.09 -15.06
C THR A 143 -26.29 37.16 -15.86
N GLU A 144 -25.24 36.38 -15.58
CA GLU A 144 -23.98 36.42 -16.36
C GLU A 144 -23.68 35.09 -17.07
N GLU A 145 -24.00 35.03 -18.37
CA GLU A 145 -23.86 33.85 -19.23
C GLU A 145 -22.39 33.40 -19.37
N GLU A 146 -21.46 34.35 -19.46
CA GLU A 146 -20.01 34.09 -19.54
C GLU A 146 -19.45 33.50 -18.24
N LEU A 147 -19.93 33.97 -17.09
CA LEU A 147 -19.51 33.47 -15.78
C LEU A 147 -20.08 32.07 -15.51
N ARG A 148 -21.33 31.83 -15.95
CA ARG A 148 -21.94 30.49 -15.93
C ARG A 148 -21.17 29.50 -16.80
N ALA A 149 -20.77 29.89 -18.02
CA ALA A 149 -19.99 29.03 -18.92
C ALA A 149 -18.63 28.64 -18.30
N ARG A 150 -17.89 29.61 -17.74
CA ARG A 150 -16.61 29.33 -17.06
C ARG A 150 -16.78 28.43 -15.83
N ALA A 151 -17.83 28.65 -15.04
CA ALA A 151 -18.12 27.81 -13.89
C ALA A 151 -18.45 26.37 -14.32
N GLN A 152 -19.21 26.19 -15.41
CA GLN A 152 -19.53 24.89 -15.97
C GLN A 152 -18.27 24.15 -16.45
N GLU A 153 -17.38 24.82 -17.19
CA GLU A 153 -16.12 24.23 -17.65
C GLU A 153 -15.24 23.77 -16.47
N ALA A 154 -15.11 24.59 -15.43
CA ALA A 154 -14.36 24.26 -14.22
C ALA A 154 -14.97 23.04 -13.49
N ARG A 155 -16.31 23.01 -13.40
CA ARG A 155 -17.07 21.90 -12.83
C ARG A 155 -16.83 20.60 -13.60
N ASP A 156 -16.90 20.63 -14.92
CA ASP A 156 -16.70 19.45 -15.76
C ASP A 156 -15.27 18.92 -15.69
N HIS A 157 -14.28 19.81 -15.70
CA HIS A 157 -12.88 19.42 -15.49
C HIS A 157 -12.66 18.76 -14.12
N MET A 158 -13.27 19.31 -13.06
CA MET A 158 -13.18 18.74 -11.72
C MET A 158 -13.88 17.39 -11.61
N ALA A 159 -15.04 17.21 -12.27
CA ALA A 159 -15.74 15.94 -12.32
C ALA A 159 -14.91 14.84 -13.00
N VAL A 160 -14.26 15.15 -14.13
CA VAL A 160 -13.34 14.21 -14.81
C VAL A 160 -12.17 13.84 -13.91
N SER A 161 -11.56 14.82 -13.26
CA SER A 161 -10.43 14.60 -12.34
C SER A 161 -10.83 13.73 -11.14
N LEU A 162 -12.04 13.92 -10.62
CA LEU A 162 -12.60 13.12 -9.54
C LEU A 162 -12.77 11.64 -9.95
N GLU A 163 -13.34 11.39 -11.13
CA GLU A 163 -13.52 10.01 -11.61
C GLU A 163 -12.19 9.28 -11.85
N GLN A 164 -11.19 9.98 -12.39
CA GLN A 164 -9.83 9.44 -12.51
C GLN A 164 -9.24 9.08 -11.15
N LEU A 165 -9.40 9.96 -10.16
CA LEU A 165 -8.92 9.75 -8.80
C LEU A 165 -9.63 8.56 -8.14
N ARG A 166 -10.96 8.46 -8.27
CA ARG A 166 -11.75 7.33 -7.77
C ARG A 166 -11.28 6.01 -8.37
N ALA A 167 -11.10 5.96 -9.69
CA ALA A 167 -10.69 4.75 -10.39
C ALA A 167 -9.31 4.28 -9.92
N ALA A 168 -8.35 5.20 -9.78
CA ALA A 168 -7.01 4.90 -9.29
C ALA A 168 -7.02 4.39 -7.83
N ILE A 169 -7.79 5.03 -6.94
CA ILE A 169 -7.92 4.60 -5.55
C ILE A 169 -8.60 3.23 -5.46
N THR A 170 -9.72 3.05 -6.15
CA THR A 170 -10.49 1.79 -6.12
C THR A 170 -9.64 0.62 -6.60
N SER A 171 -8.86 0.81 -7.67
CA SER A 171 -7.89 -0.19 -8.14
C SER A 171 -6.85 -0.52 -7.06
N ALA A 172 -6.24 0.48 -6.44
CA ALA A 172 -5.21 0.25 -5.43
C ALA A 172 -5.76 -0.38 -4.14
N ASP A 173 -6.95 0.02 -3.70
CA ASP A 173 -7.61 -0.55 -2.52
C ASP A 173 -8.02 -2.01 -2.79
N THR A 174 -8.48 -2.33 -4.01
CA THR A 174 -8.79 -3.71 -4.40
C THR A 174 -7.54 -4.59 -4.37
N GLU A 175 -6.43 -4.13 -4.94
CA GLU A 175 -5.15 -4.86 -4.90
C GLU A 175 -4.64 -5.05 -3.47
N LYS A 176 -4.81 -4.04 -2.62
CA LYS A 176 -4.46 -4.15 -1.20
C LYS A 176 -5.31 -5.17 -0.46
N LEU A 177 -6.62 -5.20 -0.69
CA LEU A 177 -7.49 -6.22 -0.11
C LEU A 177 -7.11 -7.62 -0.57
N GLN A 178 -6.79 -7.80 -1.86
CA GLN A 178 -6.30 -9.07 -2.39
C GLN A 178 -4.99 -9.50 -1.74
N MET A 179 -4.04 -8.58 -1.58
CA MET A 179 -2.77 -8.81 -0.88
C MET A 179 -2.99 -9.21 0.58
N GLU A 180 -3.89 -8.53 1.31
CA GLU A 180 -4.19 -8.85 2.70
C GLU A 180 -4.83 -10.24 2.85
N GLU A 181 -5.65 -10.68 1.90
CA GLU A 181 -6.20 -12.04 1.92
C GLU A 181 -5.14 -13.09 1.60
N GLN A 182 -4.29 -12.83 0.58
CA GLN A 182 -3.16 -13.70 0.28
C GLN A 182 -2.16 -13.79 1.44
N ASP A 183 -1.92 -12.71 2.18
CA ASP A 183 -1.08 -12.73 3.40
C ASP A 183 -1.64 -13.71 4.44
N LYS A 184 -2.96 -13.76 4.64
CA LYS A 184 -3.59 -14.73 5.58
C LYS A 184 -3.44 -16.16 5.09
N GLU A 185 -3.68 -16.41 3.81
CA GLU A 185 -3.51 -17.74 3.21
C GLU A 185 -2.05 -18.21 3.30
N MET A 186 -1.11 -17.33 2.97
CA MET A 186 0.32 -17.59 3.08
C MET A 186 0.73 -17.87 4.53
N ALA A 187 0.23 -17.10 5.50
CA ALA A 187 0.52 -17.35 6.91
C ALA A 187 0.05 -18.75 7.36
N ARG A 188 -1.14 -19.19 6.95
CA ARG A 188 -1.65 -20.55 7.24
C ARG A 188 -0.79 -21.62 6.57
N MET A 189 -0.52 -21.47 5.27
CA MET A 189 0.31 -22.40 4.50
C MET A 189 1.71 -22.53 5.08
N LEU A 190 2.35 -21.41 5.43
CA LEU A 190 3.69 -21.41 6.02
C LEU A 190 3.69 -22.07 7.40
N HIS A 191 2.65 -21.86 8.21
CA HIS A 191 2.54 -22.52 9.50
C HIS A 191 2.45 -24.05 9.36
N GLU A 192 1.55 -24.53 8.50
CA GLU A 192 1.36 -25.96 8.25
C GLU A 192 2.63 -26.60 7.66
N PHE A 193 3.23 -25.96 6.67
CA PHE A 193 4.45 -26.47 6.03
C PHE A 193 5.65 -26.45 6.98
N LYS A 194 5.80 -25.40 7.80
CA LYS A 194 6.84 -25.35 8.85
C LYS A 194 6.68 -26.52 9.81
N LYS A 195 5.46 -26.80 10.28
CA LYS A 195 5.19 -27.93 11.17
C LYS A 195 5.56 -29.26 10.51
N TYR A 196 5.17 -29.46 9.26
CA TYR A 196 5.53 -30.66 8.49
C TYR A 196 7.05 -30.81 8.35
N LEU A 197 7.77 -29.76 7.93
CA LEU A 197 9.22 -29.76 7.82
C LEU A 197 9.91 -30.03 9.17
N MET A 198 9.39 -29.51 10.28
CA MET A 198 9.94 -29.81 11.60
C MET A 198 9.78 -31.29 11.96
N ILE A 199 8.63 -31.90 11.64
CA ILE A 199 8.40 -33.34 11.85
C ILE A 199 9.37 -34.16 11.01
N GLU A 200 9.51 -33.85 9.72
CA GLU A 200 10.46 -34.54 8.84
C GLU A 200 11.90 -34.38 9.32
N LYS A 201 12.24 -33.20 9.87
CA LYS A 201 13.57 -32.96 10.41
C LYS A 201 13.85 -33.87 11.62
N ILE A 202 12.88 -34.00 12.54
CA ILE A 202 12.99 -34.88 13.71
C ILE A 202 13.12 -36.35 13.29
N LYS A 203 12.34 -36.82 12.32
CA LYS A 203 12.45 -38.20 11.80
C LYS A 203 13.83 -38.51 11.23
N MET A 204 14.49 -37.49 10.67
CA MET A 204 15.80 -37.62 10.02
C MET A 204 16.98 -37.38 10.95
N GLU A 205 16.77 -36.74 12.11
CA GLU A 205 17.78 -36.66 13.16
C GLU A 205 17.81 -38.02 13.88
N PRO A 206 18.90 -38.80 13.78
CA PRO A 206 19.04 -39.97 14.63
C PRO A 206 18.96 -39.47 16.07
N PHE A 207 18.18 -40.13 16.93
CA PHE A 207 18.28 -39.94 18.36
C PHE A 207 19.76 -40.17 18.73
N SER A 208 20.52 -39.11 18.88
CA SER A 208 21.83 -39.17 19.49
C SER A 208 21.57 -39.45 20.96
N GLU A 209 21.63 -40.73 21.34
CA GLU A 209 21.83 -41.12 22.73
C GLU A 209 23.08 -40.41 23.24
N ASN A 210 22.87 -39.46 24.15
CA ASN A 210 23.85 -39.03 25.14
C ASN A 210 23.24 -39.30 26.50
#